data_AF-A0A8S4S666-F1
#
_entry.id   AF-A0A8S4S666-F1
#
_cell.length_a   1.000
_cell.length_b   1.000
_cell.length_c   1.000
_cell.angle_alpha   90.00
_cell.angle_beta   90.00
_cell.angle_gamma   90.00
#
_symmetry.space_group_name_H-M   'P 1'
#
loop_
_entity.id
_entity.type
_entity.pdbx_description
1 polymer ?
#
loop_
_entity_poly.entity_id
_entity_poly.type
_entity_poly.pdbx_seq_one_letter_code
_entity_poly.pdbx_strand_id
1 'polypeptide(L)'
;MPTCVLRYCKSRSGRCPESNWSFFSFPSVGNKTRKEWIRFVQKERREENWLPSSASKLCSKHFRNKDIKVGKTGRACLKKGSLPCEDKKPKAATSESDEESDSKSVSDDESDSKLVPDDVSDSKPVAEDSKRIFEDKIEISLKSQVNTLQKQRIRQKGKIKKLEQENEVLKRKLSKLKNFVIHLVKKYDLQITGQMQVTPRE
;
A
#
# COMPACT_ATOMS: atom_id res chain seq x y z
N MET A 1 -11.86 7.10 -3.18
CA MET A 1 -11.86 6.35 -4.45
C MET A 1 -10.42 5.97 -4.82
N PRO A 2 -10.07 4.68 -4.93
CA PRO A 2 -8.72 4.26 -5.31
C PRO A 2 -8.31 4.75 -6.71
N THR A 3 -7.04 5.14 -6.84
CA THR A 3 -6.37 5.52 -8.08
C THR A 3 -5.15 4.63 -8.31
N CYS A 4 -4.78 4.45 -9.58
CA CYS A 4 -3.52 3.77 -9.88
C CYS A 4 -2.33 4.59 -9.35
N VAL A 5 -1.31 3.92 -8.83
CA VAL A 5 -0.11 4.55 -8.26
C VAL A 5 0.87 5.04 -9.33
N LEU A 6 0.75 4.60 -10.57
CA LEU A 6 1.61 5.07 -11.66
C LEU A 6 1.18 6.46 -12.12
N ARG A 7 2.13 7.40 -12.21
CA ARG A 7 1.85 8.81 -12.54
C ARG A 7 1.20 9.00 -13.90
N TYR A 8 1.58 8.17 -14.88
CA TYR A 8 1.04 8.21 -16.24
C TYR A 8 -0.35 7.55 -16.35
N CYS A 9 -0.74 6.74 -15.35
CA CYS A 9 -1.98 5.98 -15.40
C CYS A 9 -3.15 6.79 -14.82
N LYS A 10 -4.06 7.23 -15.69
CA LYS A 10 -5.25 8.02 -15.32
C LYS A 10 -6.41 7.16 -14.80
N SER A 11 -6.22 5.86 -14.62
CA SER A 11 -7.26 4.93 -14.14
C SER A 11 -7.66 5.24 -12.69
N ARG A 12 -8.96 5.49 -12.48
CA ARG A 12 -9.58 5.74 -11.17
C ARG A 12 -10.87 4.94 -11.06
N SER A 13 -11.11 4.33 -9.89
CA SER A 13 -12.35 3.60 -9.65
C SER A 13 -13.57 4.53 -9.74
N GLY A 14 -14.62 4.13 -10.45
CA GLY A 14 -15.93 4.79 -10.42
C GLY A 14 -16.06 6.08 -11.23
N ARG A 15 -15.09 6.43 -12.10
CA ARG A 15 -15.21 7.61 -12.98
C ARG A 15 -15.83 7.29 -14.35
N CYS A 16 -15.79 6.02 -14.79
CA CYS A 16 -16.40 5.55 -16.04
C CYS A 16 -16.97 4.13 -15.84
N PRO A 17 -18.29 3.92 -15.98
CA PRO A 17 -18.94 2.60 -15.88
C PRO A 17 -18.42 1.60 -16.92
N GLU A 18 -18.06 2.08 -18.11
CA GLU A 18 -17.51 1.27 -19.21
C GLU A 18 -16.10 0.76 -18.92
N SER A 19 -15.39 1.42 -18.01
CA SER A 19 -14.00 1.14 -17.71
C SER A 19 -13.92 0.22 -16.49
N ASN A 20 -14.17 -1.08 -16.72
CA ASN A 20 -14.17 -2.14 -15.70
C ASN A 20 -12.75 -2.49 -15.19
N TRP A 21 -11.99 -1.48 -14.76
CA TRP A 21 -10.65 -1.66 -14.22
C TRP A 21 -10.73 -2.15 -12.78
N SER A 22 -10.09 -3.28 -12.52
CA SER A 22 -9.90 -3.79 -11.16
C SER A 22 -8.65 -3.17 -10.55
N PHE A 23 -8.68 -2.88 -9.26
CA PHE A 23 -7.56 -2.29 -8.52
C PHE A 23 -7.01 -3.30 -7.53
N PHE A 24 -5.73 -3.64 -7.70
CA PHE A 24 -5.03 -4.63 -6.89
C PHE A 24 -4.13 -3.96 -5.86
N SER A 25 -4.16 -4.50 -4.65
CA SER A 25 -3.29 -4.06 -3.56
C SER A 25 -1.91 -4.71 -3.69
N PHE A 26 -0.88 -4.04 -3.17
CA PHE A 26 0.44 -4.64 -3.07
C PHE A 26 0.39 -5.92 -2.22
N PRO A 27 1.14 -6.97 -2.58
CA PRO A 27 1.24 -8.19 -1.79
C PRO A 27 1.70 -7.91 -0.36
N SER A 28 1.34 -8.76 0.60
CA SER A 28 1.74 -8.61 2.01
C SER A 28 3.25 -8.64 2.21
N VAL A 29 3.71 -8.08 3.33
CA VAL A 29 5.11 -8.14 3.74
C VAL A 29 5.51 -9.62 3.90
N GLY A 30 6.63 -10.01 3.29
CA GLY A 30 7.09 -11.40 3.20
C GLY A 30 6.75 -12.12 1.89
N ASN A 31 5.87 -11.57 1.05
CA ASN A 31 5.65 -12.13 -0.29
C ASN A 31 6.85 -11.80 -1.21
N LYS A 32 7.40 -12.81 -1.88
CA LYS A 32 8.55 -12.69 -2.79
C LYS A 32 8.33 -11.63 -3.88
N THR A 33 7.11 -11.58 -4.44
CA THR A 33 6.74 -10.63 -5.52
C THR A 33 6.59 -9.18 -5.06
N ARG A 34 6.46 -8.92 -3.75
CA ARG A 34 6.26 -7.54 -3.24
C ARG A 34 7.43 -6.63 -3.62
N LYS A 35 8.66 -7.13 -3.52
CA LYS A 35 9.86 -6.33 -3.86
C LYS A 35 9.88 -5.95 -5.34
N GLU A 36 9.46 -6.86 -6.22
CA GLU A 36 9.40 -6.64 -7.66
C GLU A 36 8.32 -5.61 -8.04
N TRP A 37 7.15 -5.69 -7.42
CA TRP A 37 6.11 -4.67 -7.57
C TRP A 37 6.59 -3.28 -7.14
N ILE A 38 7.32 -3.20 -6.03
CA ILE A 38 7.88 -1.93 -5.54
C ILE A 38 8.90 -1.38 -6.52
N ARG A 39 9.86 -2.21 -6.95
CA ARG A 39 10.89 -1.84 -7.93
C ARG A 39 10.28 -1.35 -9.25
N PHE A 40 9.25 -2.04 -9.74
CA PHE A 40 8.49 -1.62 -10.92
C PHE A 40 7.96 -0.19 -10.74
N VAL A 41 7.28 0.10 -9.63
CA VAL A 41 6.73 1.44 -9.40
C VAL A 41 7.81 2.50 -9.16
N GLN A 42 8.90 2.16 -8.46
CA GLN A 42 10.03 3.06 -8.25
C GLN A 42 10.66 3.48 -9.58
N LYS A 43 10.89 2.51 -10.48
CA LYS A 43 11.40 2.74 -11.84
C LYS A 43 10.46 3.65 -12.63
N GLU A 44 9.18 3.31 -12.69
CA GLU A 44 8.18 4.08 -13.45
C GLU A 44 7.97 5.50 -12.90
N ARG A 45 8.04 5.68 -11.59
CA ARG A 45 7.89 7.01 -10.96
C ARG A 45 9.17 7.82 -10.92
N ARG A 46 10.32 7.21 -11.23
CA ARG A 46 11.66 7.77 -11.00
C ARG A 46 11.86 8.21 -9.54
N GLU A 47 11.37 7.39 -8.62
CA GLU A 47 11.44 7.65 -7.17
C GLU A 47 12.02 6.41 -6.47
N GLU A 48 13.34 6.34 -6.29
CA GLU A 48 14.03 5.17 -5.72
C GLU A 48 13.63 4.84 -4.28
N ASN A 49 13.26 5.86 -3.50
CA ASN A 49 12.87 5.71 -2.11
C ASN A 49 11.35 5.53 -1.93
N TRP A 50 10.61 5.34 -3.02
CA TRP A 50 9.16 5.19 -2.96
C TRP A 50 8.76 3.86 -2.30
N LEU A 51 7.78 3.90 -1.40
CA LEU A 51 7.23 2.72 -0.73
C LEU A 51 5.69 2.73 -0.78
N PRO A 52 5.04 1.57 -0.96
CA PRO A 52 3.59 1.47 -1.04
C PRO A 52 2.94 1.68 0.33
N SER A 53 1.91 2.52 0.35
CA SER A 53 0.95 2.66 1.45
C SER A 53 -0.21 1.66 1.30
N SER A 54 -1.07 1.55 2.32
CA SER A 54 -2.30 0.74 2.26
C SER A 54 -3.25 1.16 1.13
N ALA A 55 -3.25 2.45 0.79
CA ALA A 55 -4.01 3.04 -0.30
C ALA A 55 -3.37 2.88 -1.68
N SER A 56 -2.11 2.42 -1.75
CA SER A 56 -1.40 2.24 -3.03
C SER A 56 -1.97 1.03 -3.78
N LYS A 57 -2.50 1.27 -4.98
CA LYS A 57 -3.07 0.23 -5.85
C LYS A 57 -2.51 0.32 -7.27
N LEU A 58 -2.45 -0.81 -7.96
CA LEU A 58 -2.22 -0.89 -9.41
C LEU A 58 -3.51 -1.35 -10.08
N CYS A 59 -3.88 -0.73 -11.20
CA CYS A 59 -5.04 -1.17 -11.97
C CYS A 59 -4.73 -2.37 -12.87
N SER A 60 -5.76 -3.10 -13.30
CA SER A 60 -5.64 -4.29 -14.14
C SER A 60 -4.94 -4.10 -15.49
N LYS A 61 -4.82 -2.86 -16.00
CA LYS A 61 -4.03 -2.56 -17.21
C LYS A 61 -2.62 -3.11 -17.12
N HIS A 62 -1.98 -2.90 -15.97
CA HIS A 62 -0.59 -3.24 -15.72
C HIS A 62 -0.38 -4.71 -15.41
N PHE A 63 -1.38 -5.58 -15.63
CA PHE A 63 -1.22 -7.01 -15.49
C PHE A 63 -1.62 -7.69 -16.80
N ARG A 64 -1.11 -8.89 -17.02
CA ARG A 64 -1.55 -9.71 -18.16
C ARG A 64 -2.96 -10.21 -17.84
N ASN A 65 -3.83 -10.25 -18.84
CA ASN A 65 -5.19 -10.78 -18.65
C ASN A 65 -5.17 -12.23 -18.15
N LYS A 66 -4.18 -13.02 -18.59
CA LYS A 66 -3.96 -14.41 -18.13
C LYS A 66 -3.62 -14.52 -16.64
N ASP A 67 -3.14 -13.45 -16.02
CA ASP A 67 -2.76 -13.40 -14.61
C ASP A 67 -3.92 -12.96 -13.71
N ILE A 68 -5.00 -12.47 -14.30
CA ILE A 68 -6.20 -12.04 -13.59
C ILE A 68 -7.22 -13.19 -13.61
N LYS A 69 -7.73 -13.53 -12.43
CA LYS A 69 -8.84 -14.48 -12.25
C LYS A 69 -10.04 -13.74 -11.69
N VAL A 70 -11.22 -13.95 -12.26
CA VAL A 70 -12.48 -13.46 -11.69
C VAL A 70 -13.09 -14.59 -10.88
N GLY A 71 -13.31 -14.37 -9.59
CA GLY A 71 -13.95 -15.35 -8.72
C GLY A 71 -15.46 -15.45 -8.98
N LYS A 72 -16.11 -16.46 -8.39
CA LYS A 72 -17.57 -16.67 -8.48
C LYS A 72 -18.39 -15.45 -8.02
N THR A 73 -17.81 -14.59 -7.16
CA THR A 73 -18.42 -13.34 -6.67
C THR A 73 -18.23 -12.14 -7.60
N GLY A 74 -17.66 -12.34 -8.79
CA GLY A 74 -17.35 -11.27 -9.74
C GLY A 74 -16.12 -10.42 -9.36
N ARG A 75 -15.50 -10.68 -8.21
CA ARG A 75 -14.29 -9.96 -7.79
C ARG A 75 -13.05 -10.49 -8.51
N ALA A 76 -12.29 -9.59 -9.14
CA ALA A 76 -11.02 -9.92 -9.74
C ALA A 76 -9.90 -10.06 -8.68
N CYS A 77 -9.09 -11.10 -8.84
CA CYS A 77 -7.91 -11.41 -8.04
C CYS A 77 -6.74 -11.75 -8.97
N LEU A 78 -5.50 -11.53 -8.53
CA LEU A 78 -4.32 -11.95 -9.28
C LEU A 78 -3.93 -13.38 -8.92
N LYS A 79 -3.35 -14.11 -9.88
CA LYS A 79 -2.68 -15.39 -9.62
C LYS A 79 -1.52 -15.19 -8.65
N LYS A 80 -1.17 -16.25 -7.91
CA LYS A 80 0.03 -16.24 -7.06
C LYS A 80 1.25 -16.04 -7.97
N GLY A 81 2.14 -15.12 -7.61
CA GLY A 81 3.35 -14.86 -8.38
C GLY A 81 3.21 -13.83 -9.50
N SER A 82 2.02 -13.27 -9.75
CA SER A 82 1.82 -12.32 -10.85
C SER A 82 2.57 -11.00 -10.63
N LEU A 83 3.19 -10.50 -11.70
CA LEU A 83 3.97 -9.27 -11.70
C LEU A 83 3.36 -8.20 -12.61
N PRO A 84 3.50 -6.91 -12.26
CA PRO A 84 3.10 -5.83 -13.14
C PRO A 84 3.95 -5.83 -14.42
N CYS A 85 3.31 -5.49 -15.52
CA CYS A 85 3.92 -5.33 -16.84
C CYS A 85 3.92 -3.83 -17.21
N GLU A 86 4.95 -3.37 -17.92
CA GLU A 86 5.10 -1.97 -18.35
C GLU A 86 4.12 -1.55 -19.48
N ASP A 87 3.19 -2.44 -19.91
CA ASP A 87 2.25 -2.34 -21.07
C ASP A 87 2.91 -2.11 -22.46
N LYS A 88 2.98 -3.13 -23.34
CA LYS A 88 2.07 -3.52 -24.46
C LYS A 88 2.20 -2.72 -25.78
N LYS A 89 2.93 -3.29 -26.76
CA LYS A 89 2.36 -3.48 -28.11
C LYS A 89 1.68 -4.85 -28.13
N PRO A 90 0.50 -5.01 -28.74
CA PRO A 90 -0.01 -6.33 -29.08
C PRO A 90 1.00 -6.94 -30.06
N LYS A 91 1.68 -8.04 -29.67
CA LYS A 91 2.23 -8.91 -30.70
C LYS A 91 1.03 -9.54 -31.39
N ALA A 92 0.83 -9.12 -32.63
CA ALA A 92 -0.06 -9.75 -33.57
C ALA A 92 0.21 -11.27 -33.60
N ALA A 93 -0.82 -12.02 -33.93
CA ALA A 93 -0.75 -13.43 -34.23
C ALA A 93 0.44 -13.74 -35.15
N THR A 94 1.27 -14.68 -34.75
CA THR A 94 2.01 -15.55 -35.66
C THR A 94 1.92 -16.95 -35.06
N SER A 95 1.09 -17.74 -35.72
CA SER A 95 1.07 -19.19 -35.69
C SER A 95 2.41 -19.78 -36.18
N GLU A 96 2.65 -21.02 -35.77
CA GLU A 96 3.45 -22.05 -36.46
C GLU A 96 4.97 -21.85 -36.57
N SER A 97 5.72 -22.64 -35.81
CA SER A 97 6.55 -23.71 -36.41
C SER A 97 6.85 -24.79 -35.35
N ASP A 98 6.65 -26.03 -35.78
CA ASP A 98 6.87 -27.31 -35.10
C ASP A 98 8.36 -27.66 -34.93
N GLU A 99 8.62 -28.97 -34.72
CA GLU A 99 9.87 -29.70 -34.45
C GLU A 99 10.10 -29.96 -32.94
N GLU A 100 9.47 -30.99 -32.37
CA GLU A 100 9.88 -32.42 -32.36
C GLU A 100 11.27 -32.69 -31.74
N SER A 101 11.28 -33.55 -30.71
CA SER A 101 12.31 -34.58 -30.60
C SER A 101 11.71 -35.80 -29.89
N ASP A 102 11.38 -36.77 -30.73
CA ASP A 102 11.04 -38.16 -30.44
C ASP A 102 12.22 -38.90 -29.78
N SER A 103 11.90 -39.84 -28.89
CA SER A 103 12.76 -40.95 -28.46
C SER A 103 11.88 -42.01 -27.79
N LYS A 104 11.37 -42.88 -28.67
CA LYS A 104 10.59 -44.08 -28.41
C LYS A 104 11.46 -45.24 -27.92
N SER A 105 11.02 -45.96 -26.88
CA SER A 105 11.25 -47.40 -26.77
C SER A 105 10.21 -48.06 -25.87
N VAL A 106 9.51 -49.01 -26.47
CA VAL A 106 8.43 -49.89 -25.98
C VAL A 106 8.90 -50.93 -24.98
N SER A 107 8.01 -51.39 -24.11
CA SER A 107 7.82 -52.79 -23.70
C SER A 107 6.52 -52.92 -22.90
N ASP A 108 5.54 -53.64 -23.45
CA ASP A 108 4.38 -54.19 -22.74
C ASP A 108 4.81 -55.39 -21.88
N ASP A 109 4.25 -55.55 -20.68
CA ASP A 109 3.87 -56.86 -20.15
C ASP A 109 2.90 -56.70 -18.96
N GLU A 110 1.72 -57.30 -19.11
CA GLU A 110 0.69 -57.47 -18.09
C GLU A 110 1.02 -58.71 -17.24
N SER A 111 0.93 -58.62 -15.91
CA SER A 111 0.66 -59.80 -15.07
C SER A 111 0.08 -59.42 -13.71
N ASP A 112 -1.09 -60.04 -13.48
CA ASP A 112 -1.94 -60.12 -12.30
C ASP A 112 -1.27 -60.86 -11.12
N SER A 113 -1.42 -60.33 -9.89
CA SER A 113 -1.79 -61.14 -8.69
C SER A 113 -1.87 -60.29 -7.41
N LYS A 114 -3.11 -60.00 -6.99
CA LYS A 114 -3.74 -60.32 -5.68
C LYS A 114 -2.90 -60.35 -4.36
N LEU A 115 -3.44 -59.62 -3.36
CA LEU A 115 -3.61 -59.90 -1.89
C LEU A 115 -2.91 -58.96 -0.85
N VAL A 116 -3.80 -58.25 -0.14
CA VAL A 116 -3.85 -57.58 1.21
C VAL A 116 -3.08 -58.25 2.39
N PRO A 117 -3.06 -57.72 3.66
CA PRO A 117 -3.28 -56.37 4.25
C PRO A 117 -2.29 -55.96 5.42
N ASP A 118 -2.51 -54.74 5.96
CA ASP A 118 -2.22 -54.21 7.32
C ASP A 118 -0.78 -54.06 7.86
N ASP A 119 -0.39 -52.82 8.25
CA ASP A 119 0.07 -52.50 9.62
C ASP A 119 0.04 -50.98 9.90
N VAL A 120 0.09 -50.62 11.19
CA VAL A 120 -0.53 -49.47 11.86
C VAL A 120 0.54 -48.60 12.53
N SER A 121 0.20 -47.31 12.77
CA SER A 121 0.89 -46.35 13.67
C SER A 121 2.25 -45.80 13.19
N ASP A 122 2.57 -44.51 13.33
CA ASP A 122 2.41 -43.68 14.52
C ASP A 122 2.25 -42.19 14.16
N SER A 123 1.39 -41.50 14.92
CA SER A 123 1.12 -40.06 14.82
C SER A 123 1.71 -39.35 16.03
N LYS A 124 2.60 -38.36 15.82
CA LYS A 124 2.96 -37.34 16.83
C LYS A 124 3.35 -36.00 16.18
N PRO A 125 3.28 -34.86 16.89
CA PRO A 125 2.42 -33.75 16.50
C PRO A 125 3.21 -32.52 16.02
N VAL A 126 2.88 -32.01 14.83
CA VAL A 126 3.55 -30.86 14.18
C VAL A 126 2.93 -29.50 14.61
N ALA A 127 2.48 -29.39 15.86
CA ALA A 127 1.62 -28.28 16.31
C ALA A 127 2.36 -27.04 16.87
N GLU A 128 3.67 -27.11 17.13
CA GLU A 128 4.41 -25.99 17.74
C GLU A 128 5.07 -25.04 16.73
N ASP A 129 5.51 -25.55 15.58
CA ASP A 129 6.29 -24.76 14.63
C ASP A 129 5.44 -23.73 13.84
N SER A 130 4.14 -24.02 13.68
CA SER A 130 3.20 -23.10 13.02
C SER A 130 2.80 -21.90 13.89
N LYS A 131 2.95 -21.97 15.22
CA LYS A 131 2.65 -20.85 16.14
C LYS A 131 3.77 -19.81 16.14
N ARG A 132 5.04 -20.23 16.15
CA ARG A 132 6.21 -19.34 16.13
C ARG A 132 6.26 -18.47 14.86
N ILE A 133 5.99 -19.06 13.69
CA ILE A 133 5.96 -18.33 12.40
C ILE A 133 4.86 -17.25 12.38
N PHE A 134 3.75 -17.45 13.10
CA PHE A 134 2.65 -16.50 13.17
C PHE A 134 2.95 -15.34 14.12
N GLU A 135 3.55 -15.63 15.28
CA GLU A 135 3.97 -14.63 16.27
C GLU A 135 5.05 -13.69 15.72
N ASP A 136 6.08 -14.23 15.05
CA ASP A 136 7.15 -13.42 14.43
C ASP A 136 6.60 -12.44 13.38
N LYS A 137 5.59 -12.87 12.62
CA LYS A 137 4.96 -12.06 11.57
C LYS A 137 4.13 -10.91 12.16
N ILE A 138 3.46 -11.16 13.28
CA ILE A 138 2.73 -10.14 14.05
C ILE A 138 3.72 -9.14 14.65
N GLU A 139 4.82 -9.62 15.23
CA GLU A 139 5.83 -8.77 15.85
C GLU A 139 6.54 -7.86 14.84
N ILE A 140 6.91 -8.38 13.67
CA ILE A 140 7.49 -7.59 12.57
C ILE A 140 6.49 -6.52 12.09
N SER A 141 5.21 -6.86 11.99
CA SER A 141 4.15 -5.92 11.60
C SER A 141 3.98 -4.80 12.63
N LEU A 142 3.91 -5.15 13.92
CA LEU A 142 3.81 -4.19 15.03
C LEU A 142 5.03 -3.26 15.10
N LYS A 143 6.25 -3.80 15.00
CA LYS A 143 7.49 -3.00 14.96
C LYS A 143 7.48 -1.97 13.83
N SER A 144 6.99 -2.36 12.64
CA SER A 144 6.87 -1.43 11.51
C SER A 144 5.85 -0.31 11.75
N GLN A 145 4.74 -0.62 12.42
CA GLN A 145 3.70 0.34 12.78
C GLN A 145 4.20 1.30 13.86
N VAL A 146 4.89 0.80 14.88
CA VAL A 146 5.53 1.62 15.93
C VAL A 146 6.51 2.61 15.32
N ASN A 147 7.38 2.16 14.41
CA ASN A 147 8.33 3.04 13.73
C ASN A 147 7.63 4.13 12.91
N THR A 148 6.50 3.80 12.26
CA THR A 148 5.72 4.77 11.50
C THR A 148 5.08 5.82 12.41
N LEU A 149 4.48 5.39 13.53
CA LEU A 149 3.89 6.26 14.53
C LEU A 149 4.94 7.15 15.22
N GLN A 150 6.13 6.62 15.49
CA GLN A 150 7.25 7.41 16.03
C GLN A 150 7.68 8.50 15.06
N LYS A 151 7.83 8.19 13.77
CA LYS A 151 8.13 9.20 12.73
C LYS A 151 7.05 10.27 12.64
N GLN A 152 5.77 9.89 12.73
CA GLN A 152 4.66 10.86 12.78
C GLN A 152 4.73 11.75 14.03
N ARG A 153 4.97 11.17 15.21
CA ARG A 153 5.14 11.90 16.47
C ARG A 153 6.26 12.94 16.38
N ILE A 154 7.41 12.57 15.82
CA ILE A 154 8.56 13.49 15.65
C ILE A 154 8.18 14.67 14.72
N ARG A 155 7.53 14.39 13.59
CA ARG A 155 7.07 15.43 12.65
C ARG A 155 6.07 16.39 13.30
N GLN A 156 5.09 15.84 14.02
CA GLN A 156 4.09 16.64 14.73
C GLN A 156 4.73 17.50 15.82
N LYS A 157 5.66 16.95 16.61
CA LYS A 157 6.42 17.71 17.61
C LYS A 157 7.18 18.88 16.97
N GLY A 158 7.80 18.69 15.81
CA GLY A 158 8.47 19.77 15.08
C GLY A 158 7.49 20.87 14.64
N LYS A 159 6.31 20.49 14.14
CA LYS A 159 5.26 21.44 13.74
C LYS A 159 4.70 22.23 14.93
N ILE A 160 4.48 21.57 16.06
CA ILE A 160 4.03 22.21 17.31
C ILE A 160 5.05 23.25 17.74
N LYS A 161 6.34 22.89 17.83
CA LYS A 161 7.40 23.84 18.20
C LYS A 161 7.44 25.07 17.30
N LYS A 162 7.29 24.89 15.98
CA LYS A 162 7.26 26.00 15.03
C LYS A 162 6.05 26.92 15.27
N LEU A 163 4.87 26.34 15.45
CA LEU A 163 3.66 27.10 15.74
C LEU A 163 3.74 27.83 17.09
N GLU A 164 4.33 27.22 18.10
CA GLU A 164 4.57 27.86 19.41
C GLU A 164 5.47 29.08 19.27
N GLN A 165 6.56 28.98 18.50
CA GLN A 165 7.44 30.12 18.22
C GLN A 165 6.72 31.25 17.47
N GLU A 166 5.95 30.92 16.44
CA GLU A 166 5.15 31.90 15.69
C GLU A 166 4.14 32.59 16.60
N ASN A 167 3.48 31.82 17.48
CA ASN A 167 2.50 32.33 18.43
C ASN A 167 3.15 33.28 19.47
N GLU A 168 4.35 32.95 19.96
CA GLU A 168 5.13 33.83 20.83
C GLU A 168 5.49 35.16 20.16
N VAL A 169 5.91 35.12 18.88
CA VAL A 169 6.19 36.35 18.12
C VAL A 169 4.93 37.20 17.96
N LEU A 170 3.79 36.59 17.64
CA LEU A 170 2.52 37.29 17.49
C LEU A 170 2.05 37.91 18.82
N LYS A 171 2.17 37.19 19.94
CA LYS A 171 1.86 37.73 21.27
C LYS A 171 2.70 38.97 21.59
N ARG A 172 4.01 38.94 21.32
CA ARG A 172 4.88 40.12 21.51
C ARG A 172 4.45 41.30 20.66
N LYS A 173 4.10 41.07 19.39
CA LYS A 173 3.59 42.13 18.49
C LYS A 173 2.28 42.71 19.01
N LEU A 174 1.36 41.86 19.45
CA LEU A 174 0.10 42.30 20.05
C LEU A 174 0.32 43.13 21.32
N SER A 175 1.25 42.74 22.19
CA SER A 175 1.57 43.54 23.38
C SER A 175 2.13 44.92 23.02
N LYS A 176 3.00 45.02 22.01
CA LYS A 176 3.50 46.31 21.53
C LYS A 176 2.39 47.20 20.97
N LEU A 177 1.50 46.63 20.15
CA LEU A 177 0.34 47.33 19.61
C LEU A 177 -0.61 47.79 20.71
N LYS A 178 -0.92 46.92 21.69
CA LYS A 178 -1.72 47.28 22.86
C LYS A 178 -1.12 48.44 23.62
N ASN A 179 0.20 48.41 23.89
CA ASN A 179 0.89 49.50 24.57
C ASN A 179 0.84 50.81 23.77
N PHE A 180 0.99 50.73 22.45
CA PHE A 180 0.89 51.89 21.57
C PHE A 180 -0.51 52.50 21.57
N VAL A 181 -1.56 51.66 21.50
CA VAL A 181 -2.95 52.10 21.61
C VAL A 181 -3.21 52.76 22.97
N ILE A 182 -2.77 52.16 24.07
CA ILE A 182 -2.89 52.74 25.42
C ILE A 182 -2.20 54.12 25.47
N HIS A 183 -1.01 54.24 24.90
CA HIS A 183 -0.28 55.51 24.85
C HIS A 183 -1.04 56.58 24.05
N LEU A 184 -1.59 56.23 22.89
CA LEU A 184 -2.39 57.16 22.08
C LEU A 184 -3.68 57.59 22.80
N VAL A 185 -4.39 56.63 23.38
CA VAL A 185 -5.60 56.90 24.18
C VAL A 185 -5.31 57.92 25.27
N LYS A 186 -4.23 57.70 26.03
CA LYS A 186 -3.82 58.61 27.10
C LYS A 186 -3.34 59.97 26.58
N LYS A 187 -2.67 60.01 25.43
CA LYS A 187 -2.15 61.27 24.86
C LYS A 187 -3.25 62.17 24.31
N TYR A 188 -4.35 61.59 23.84
CA TYR A 188 -5.43 62.30 23.14
C TYR A 188 -6.79 62.21 23.85
N ASP A 189 -6.84 61.70 25.09
CA ASP A 189 -8.05 61.46 25.90
C ASP A 189 -9.19 60.79 25.11
N LEU A 190 -8.84 59.78 24.30
CA LEU A 190 -9.80 59.07 23.45
C LEU A 190 -10.62 58.06 24.27
N GLN A 191 -11.95 58.15 24.27
CA GLN A 191 -12.80 57.10 24.84
C GLN A 191 -12.91 55.92 23.86
N ILE A 192 -12.28 54.78 24.17
CA ILE A 192 -12.47 53.55 23.39
C ILE A 192 -13.80 52.89 23.80
N THR A 193 -14.85 53.13 23.03
CA THR A 193 -16.12 52.39 23.11
C THR A 193 -16.01 51.12 22.26
N GLY A 194 -15.69 49.97 22.86
CA GLY A 194 -15.72 48.70 22.15
C GLY A 194 -15.01 47.54 22.85
N GLN A 195 -15.64 46.94 23.85
CA GLN A 195 -15.25 45.62 24.34
C GLN A 195 -15.87 44.55 23.42
N MET A 196 -15.09 43.97 22.51
CA MET A 196 -15.41 42.63 22.00
C MET A 196 -14.90 41.62 23.03
N GLN A 197 -15.81 41.13 23.87
CA GLN A 197 -15.54 39.98 24.73
C GLN A 197 -15.34 38.75 23.84
N VAL A 198 -14.11 38.27 23.76
CA VAL A 198 -13.81 36.97 23.16
C VAL A 198 -13.97 35.94 24.28
N THR A 199 -15.12 35.24 24.28
CA THR A 199 -15.34 34.11 25.18
C THR A 199 -14.45 32.93 24.75
N PRO A 200 -13.82 32.21 25.70
CA PRO A 200 -13.10 30.98 25.38
C PRO A 200 -14.12 29.92 24.95
N ARG A 201 -13.88 29.27 23.81
CA ARG A 201 -14.68 28.12 23.37
C ARG A 201 -14.15 26.89 24.11
N GLU A 202 -14.91 26.40 25.09
CA GLU A 202 -14.70 25.12 25.78
C GLU A 202 -14.83 23.92 24.83
#